data_AF-A0A7W6PQG7-F1
#
_entry.id   AF-A0A7W6PQG7-F1
#
_cell.length_a   1.000
_cell.length_b   1.000
_cell.length_c   1.000
_cell.angle_alpha   90.00
_cell.angle_beta   90.00
_cell.angle_gamma   90.00
#
_symmetry.space_group_name_H-M   'P 1'
#
loop_
_entity.id
_entity.type
_entity.pdbx_description
1 polymer ?
#
loop_
_entity_poly.entity_id
_entity_poly.type
_entity_poly.pdbx_seq_one_letter_code
_entity_poly.pdbx_strand_id
1 'polypeptide(L)'
;MVSILTNSSAIAALQTLRSLTSHLDETQQNISSGLRIGEASDNAAYWSIATTMRSDNKSLSAVHDALGLSAAIIDTAYAGLNSVIDILGEFSAKLVASKQDGVDKGKVQKELDQLKQAVTGIANSASFNGQNWLKTDLSDIFDPNVTRTSLVASTTRNGAGDFATQMLDFSLADVSLFNSTGGGLLQRDPRDVNTIGGIRSFDPDPSYDATPYIQESGEDGWMFPVSAGPRYAGFSFDFPAKDGLDFSVPGAEIQFDLILDQEASNPYGSTGTTGNLQEIPGPFSPGVPFTGITITKADVDASLGVSVGGIVKTNTEFAKVLNDKLNTLGASVSADGIMPDPTNDKRYIHDPEHMAIWSLELHGPGSYIEIANLTTTNIGTGGLVEKSRYGQRGSGKVLDFKSFQLGKVGDTEEGVRVDFKFSINGQPATSHSFDRAYVNTLLNRDDGRVETADDMVTLLKSLLDADWKLVIEAASPNEIIIKSDPDFDRETGYGSSLAFSNIRVNIEPIPSLNFLSIDVAEHPESVDAYITYMNTATQRIIDGTSSLGALRSRVDRQTDFVQSLMDANTSGIGTLVDADMNHESTRLKALQVQQQLSIQALQIANSQQQSILQLFN
;
A
#
# COMPACT_ATOMS: atom_id res chain seq x y z
N MET A 1 -13.32 -99.30 36.44
CA MET A 1 -13.58 -100.43 35.50
C MET A 1 -12.96 -100.08 34.17
N VAL A 2 -12.02 -100.89 33.68
CA VAL A 2 -11.43 -100.75 32.34
C VAL A 2 -12.37 -101.45 31.35
N SER A 3 -12.89 -100.72 30.35
CA SER A 3 -13.74 -101.26 29.29
C SER A 3 -12.88 -101.72 28.11
N ILE A 4 -13.11 -102.93 27.60
CA ILE A 4 -12.38 -103.47 26.42
C ILE A 4 -12.92 -102.88 25.11
N LEU A 5 -14.19 -102.44 25.09
CA LEU A 5 -14.87 -101.90 23.90
C LEU A 5 -14.58 -100.43 23.63
N THR A 6 -14.12 -99.67 24.63
CA THR A 6 -13.80 -98.24 24.52
C THR A 6 -12.40 -97.98 25.04
N ASN A 7 -11.44 -97.77 24.14
CA ASN A 7 -10.07 -97.45 24.48
C ASN A 7 -9.96 -95.97 24.90
N SER A 8 -10.16 -95.71 26.19
CA SER A 8 -10.14 -94.35 26.75
C SER A 8 -8.79 -93.66 26.62
N SER A 9 -7.67 -94.40 26.65
CA SER A 9 -6.33 -93.83 26.47
C SER A 9 -6.06 -93.42 25.01
N ALA A 10 -6.54 -94.22 24.04
CA ALA A 10 -6.48 -93.86 22.63
C ALA A 10 -7.41 -92.69 22.28
N ILE A 11 -8.60 -92.60 22.88
CA ILE A 11 -9.52 -91.45 22.69
C ILE A 11 -8.88 -90.17 23.24
N ALA A 12 -8.30 -90.22 24.44
CA ALA A 12 -7.58 -89.09 25.02
C ALA A 12 -6.38 -88.66 24.15
N ALA A 13 -5.58 -89.62 23.68
CA ALA A 13 -4.46 -89.35 22.77
C ALA A 13 -4.92 -88.76 21.42
N LEU A 14 -6.06 -89.23 20.89
CA LEU A 14 -6.66 -88.70 19.66
C LEU A 14 -7.21 -87.28 19.84
N GLN A 15 -7.83 -86.98 20.97
CA GLN A 15 -8.26 -85.61 21.32
C GLN A 15 -7.05 -84.66 21.40
N THR A 16 -5.97 -85.09 22.05
CA THR A 16 -4.70 -84.35 22.07
C THR A 16 -4.14 -84.15 20.67
N LEU A 17 -4.11 -85.20 19.83
CA LEU A 17 -3.61 -85.11 18.46
C LEU A 17 -4.44 -84.17 17.58
N ARG A 18 -5.78 -84.18 17.72
CA ARG A 18 -6.68 -83.22 17.04
C ARG A 18 -6.43 -81.79 17.49
N SER A 19 -6.23 -81.57 18.80
CA SER A 19 -5.86 -80.25 19.33
C SER A 19 -4.49 -79.78 18.82
N LEU A 20 -3.48 -80.66 18.78
CA LEU A 20 -2.16 -80.33 18.24
C LEU A 20 -2.20 -80.04 16.74
N THR A 21 -3.00 -80.79 15.98
CA THR A 21 -3.18 -80.55 14.54
C THR A 21 -3.84 -79.20 14.31
N SER A 22 -4.88 -78.85 15.09
CA SER A 22 -5.51 -77.53 15.03
C SER A 22 -4.54 -76.39 15.35
N HIS A 23 -3.70 -76.52 16.38
CA HIS A 23 -2.68 -75.49 16.70
C HIS A 23 -1.58 -75.41 15.63
N LEU A 24 -1.24 -76.54 15.01
CA LEU A 24 -0.24 -76.60 13.93
C LEU A 24 -0.77 -75.88 12.69
N ASP A 25 -2.04 -76.11 12.32
CA ASP A 25 -2.72 -75.42 11.22
C ASP A 25 -2.80 -73.90 11.48
N GLU A 26 -3.17 -73.47 12.69
CA GLU A 26 -3.18 -72.06 13.10
C GLU A 26 -1.79 -71.42 12.99
N THR A 27 -0.75 -72.08 13.51
CA THR A 27 0.63 -71.59 13.43
C THR A 27 1.10 -71.50 11.98
N GLN A 28 0.73 -72.46 11.13
CA GLN A 28 1.02 -72.41 9.69
C GLN A 28 0.31 -71.26 8.99
N GLN A 29 -0.94 -70.98 9.34
CA GLN A 29 -1.69 -69.84 8.80
C GLN A 29 -1.07 -68.51 9.22
N ASN A 30 -0.64 -68.38 10.48
CA ASN A 30 0.04 -67.18 10.96
C ASN A 30 1.39 -66.97 10.27
N ILE A 31 2.17 -68.04 10.03
CA ILE A 31 3.43 -67.98 9.29
C ILE A 31 3.17 -67.65 7.80
N SER A 32 2.14 -68.22 7.20
CA SER A 32 1.83 -68.02 5.78
C SER A 32 1.27 -66.62 5.50
N SER A 33 0.46 -66.08 6.40
CA SER A 33 -0.15 -64.75 6.26
C SER A 33 0.74 -63.64 6.81
N GLY A 34 1.69 -63.97 7.70
CA GLY A 34 2.47 -63.01 8.48
C GLY A 34 1.65 -62.32 9.59
N LEU A 35 0.38 -62.69 9.77
CA LEU A 35 -0.54 -62.07 10.71
C LEU A 35 -0.91 -63.06 11.81
N ARG A 36 -0.81 -62.64 13.07
CA ARG A 36 -1.40 -63.35 14.22
C ARG A 36 -2.91 -63.14 14.28
N ILE A 37 -3.40 -62.02 13.74
CA ILE A 37 -4.83 -61.65 13.72
C ILE A 37 -5.18 -61.23 12.30
N GLY A 38 -5.68 -62.18 11.50
CA GLY A 38 -6.05 -61.97 10.11
C GLY A 38 -7.54 -61.66 9.93
N GLU A 39 -8.38 -62.34 10.71
CA GLU A 39 -9.83 -62.27 10.61
C GLU A 39 -10.47 -61.85 11.94
N ALA A 40 -11.73 -61.40 11.89
CA ALA A 40 -12.46 -60.95 13.09
C ALA A 40 -12.68 -62.07 14.12
N SER A 41 -12.66 -63.33 13.69
CA SER A 41 -12.74 -64.52 14.55
C SER A 41 -11.53 -64.69 15.45
N ASP A 42 -10.36 -64.21 15.04
CA ASP A 42 -9.10 -64.41 15.76
C ASP A 42 -9.05 -63.50 17.00
N ASN A 43 -9.43 -62.23 16.82
CA ASN A 43 -9.69 -61.27 17.89
C ASN A 43 -10.46 -60.05 17.38
N ALA A 44 -11.76 -60.00 17.64
CA ALA A 44 -12.64 -58.96 17.12
C ALA A 44 -12.20 -57.53 17.49
N ALA A 45 -11.69 -57.31 18.70
CA ALA A 45 -11.30 -55.99 19.17
C ALA A 45 -10.04 -55.48 18.46
N TYR A 46 -8.96 -56.28 18.45
CA TYR A 46 -7.73 -55.89 17.77
C TYR A 46 -7.90 -55.83 16.25
N TRP A 47 -8.67 -56.75 15.66
CA TRP A 47 -8.99 -56.72 14.24
C TRP A 47 -9.77 -55.46 13.85
N SER A 48 -10.75 -55.03 14.65
CA SER A 48 -11.53 -53.81 14.39
C SER A 48 -10.66 -52.56 14.49
N ILE A 49 -9.79 -52.46 15.51
CA ILE A 49 -8.86 -51.32 15.65
C ILE A 49 -7.89 -51.28 14.48
N ALA A 50 -7.23 -52.40 14.16
CA ALA A 50 -6.28 -52.47 13.06
C ALA A 50 -6.93 -52.21 11.70
N THR A 51 -8.16 -52.66 11.47
CA THR A 51 -8.91 -52.37 10.24
C THR A 51 -9.26 -50.88 10.14
N THR A 52 -9.62 -50.25 11.26
CA THR A 52 -9.85 -48.79 11.32
C THR A 52 -8.56 -48.03 11.00
N MET A 53 -7.44 -48.39 11.63
CA MET A 53 -6.14 -47.78 11.36
C MET A 53 -5.66 -47.99 9.91
N ARG A 54 -5.91 -49.17 9.32
CA ARG A 54 -5.64 -49.42 7.89
C ARG A 54 -6.48 -48.52 6.99
N SER A 55 -7.75 -48.29 7.36
CA SER A 55 -8.61 -47.33 6.66
C SER A 55 -8.07 -45.90 6.80
N ASP A 56 -7.61 -45.51 7.99
CA ASP A 56 -7.04 -44.19 8.25
C ASP A 56 -5.78 -43.96 7.40
N ASN A 57 -4.89 -44.97 7.30
CA ASN A 57 -3.72 -44.89 6.43
C ASN A 57 -4.06 -44.70 4.95
N LYS A 58 -5.13 -45.33 4.44
CA LYS A 58 -5.59 -45.09 3.07
C LYS A 58 -6.05 -43.65 2.87
N SER A 59 -6.79 -43.10 3.83
CA SER A 59 -7.23 -41.71 3.80
C SER A 59 -6.05 -40.74 3.90
N LEU A 60 -5.09 -40.98 4.80
CA LEU A 60 -3.87 -40.20 4.95
C LEU A 60 -3.00 -40.24 3.68
N SER A 61 -2.92 -41.38 3.00
CA SER A 61 -2.23 -41.50 1.72
C SER A 61 -2.86 -40.61 0.66
N ALA A 62 -4.20 -40.56 0.58
CA ALA A 62 -4.89 -39.66 -0.35
C ALA A 62 -4.64 -38.17 -0.02
N VAL A 63 -4.54 -37.82 1.28
CA VAL A 63 -4.16 -36.46 1.71
C VAL A 63 -2.71 -36.15 1.33
N HIS A 64 -1.80 -37.09 1.53
CA HIS A 64 -0.39 -36.95 1.16
C HIS A 64 -0.24 -36.69 -0.34
N ASP A 65 -0.97 -37.43 -1.18
CA ASP A 65 -0.99 -37.21 -2.63
C ASP A 65 -1.55 -35.82 -2.99
N ALA A 66 -2.61 -35.38 -2.30
CA ALA A 66 -3.20 -34.06 -2.50
C ALA A 66 -2.27 -32.91 -2.03
N LEU A 67 -1.49 -33.11 -0.97
CA LEU A 67 -0.45 -32.19 -0.53
C LEU A 67 0.68 -32.11 -1.55
N GLY A 68 1.08 -33.24 -2.14
CA GLY A 68 2.04 -33.26 -3.25
C GLY A 68 1.56 -32.47 -4.47
N LEU A 69 0.27 -32.58 -4.82
CA LEU A 69 -0.34 -31.75 -5.87
C LEU A 69 -0.31 -30.26 -5.50
N SER A 70 -0.65 -29.94 -4.26
CA SER A 70 -0.65 -28.57 -3.74
C SER A 70 0.74 -27.95 -3.77
N ALA A 71 1.76 -28.71 -3.36
CA ALA A 71 3.17 -28.30 -3.42
C ALA A 71 3.60 -28.00 -4.86
N ALA A 72 3.22 -28.84 -5.83
CA ALA A 72 3.57 -28.62 -7.23
C ALA A 72 2.92 -27.35 -7.83
N ILE A 73 1.68 -27.01 -7.44
CA ILE A 73 1.03 -25.76 -7.82
C ILE A 73 1.79 -24.55 -7.25
N ILE A 74 2.09 -24.59 -5.95
CA ILE A 74 2.81 -23.52 -5.24
C ILE A 74 4.21 -23.34 -5.84
N ASP A 75 4.95 -24.42 -6.07
CA ASP A 75 6.30 -24.38 -6.63
C ASP A 75 6.31 -23.81 -8.05
N THR A 76 5.29 -24.11 -8.86
CA THR A 76 5.15 -23.56 -10.21
C THR A 76 4.95 -22.04 -10.16
N ALA A 77 4.05 -21.55 -9.30
CA ALA A 77 3.82 -20.12 -9.10
C ALA A 77 5.07 -19.42 -8.54
N TYR A 78 5.71 -20.03 -7.53
CA TYR A 78 6.92 -19.51 -6.88
C TYR A 78 8.09 -19.38 -7.85
N ALA A 79 8.34 -20.39 -8.69
CA ALA A 79 9.37 -20.33 -9.72
C ALA A 79 9.07 -19.25 -10.77
N GLY A 80 7.80 -19.13 -11.18
CA GLY A 80 7.37 -18.08 -12.11
C GLY A 80 7.59 -16.67 -11.55
N LEU A 81 7.21 -16.42 -10.29
CA LEU A 81 7.43 -15.11 -9.66
C LEU A 81 8.91 -14.75 -9.54
N ASN A 82 9.77 -15.68 -9.12
CA ASN A 82 11.22 -15.41 -9.05
C ASN A 82 11.79 -15.05 -10.43
N SER A 83 11.39 -15.76 -11.48
CA SER A 83 11.84 -15.42 -12.84
C SER A 83 11.32 -14.06 -13.29
N VAL A 84 10.11 -13.65 -12.88
CA VAL A 84 9.59 -12.30 -13.16
C VAL A 84 10.37 -11.24 -12.39
N ILE A 85 10.71 -11.46 -11.11
CA ILE A 85 11.54 -10.53 -10.31
C ILE A 85 12.87 -10.26 -11.02
N ASP A 86 13.55 -11.30 -11.50
CA ASP A 86 14.82 -11.15 -12.21
C ASP A 86 14.67 -10.28 -13.48
N ILE A 87 13.62 -10.53 -14.28
CA ILE A 87 13.34 -9.76 -15.49
C ILE A 87 12.98 -8.31 -15.18
N LEU A 88 12.22 -8.04 -14.11
CA LEU A 88 11.90 -6.67 -13.68
C LEU A 88 13.15 -5.92 -13.20
N GLY A 89 14.13 -6.63 -12.63
CA GLY A 89 15.46 -6.09 -12.34
C GLY A 89 16.19 -5.64 -13.61
N GLU A 90 16.18 -6.45 -14.67
CA GLU A 90 16.74 -6.07 -15.98
C GLU A 90 15.95 -4.91 -16.61
N PHE A 91 14.63 -4.93 -16.52
CA PHE A 91 13.75 -3.87 -17.02
C PHE A 91 14.08 -2.52 -16.37
N SER A 92 14.24 -2.51 -15.05
CA SER A 92 14.60 -1.32 -14.29
C SER A 92 15.99 -0.80 -14.68
N ALA A 93 16.96 -1.69 -14.90
CA ALA A 93 18.29 -1.30 -15.38
C ALA A 93 18.23 -0.63 -16.76
N LYS A 94 17.35 -1.10 -17.66
CA LYS A 94 17.11 -0.49 -18.97
C LYS A 94 16.46 0.88 -18.88
N LEU A 95 15.48 1.06 -17.99
CA LEU A 95 14.89 2.37 -17.73
C LEU A 95 15.95 3.38 -17.24
N VAL A 96 16.79 2.98 -16.29
CA VAL A 96 17.89 3.84 -15.78
C VAL A 96 18.87 4.20 -16.90
N ALA A 97 19.23 3.24 -17.76
CA ALA A 97 20.11 3.51 -18.89
C ALA A 97 19.51 4.52 -19.89
N SER A 98 18.18 4.53 -20.05
CA SER A 98 17.48 5.46 -20.96
C SER A 98 17.52 6.92 -20.52
N LYS A 99 17.92 7.21 -19.27
CA LYS A 99 18.08 8.57 -18.75
C LYS A 99 19.33 9.29 -19.27
N GLN A 100 20.30 8.57 -19.81
CA GLN A 100 21.54 9.20 -20.28
C GLN A 100 21.31 10.02 -21.55
N ASP A 101 21.87 11.24 -21.57
CA ASP A 101 21.84 12.09 -22.76
C ASP A 101 22.48 11.39 -23.96
N GLY A 102 21.80 11.43 -25.11
CA GLY A 102 22.27 10.82 -26.36
C GLY A 102 21.91 9.33 -26.54
N VAL A 103 21.20 8.71 -25.60
CA VAL A 103 20.64 7.36 -25.78
C VAL A 103 19.42 7.38 -26.71
N ASP A 104 19.38 6.41 -27.64
CA ASP A 104 18.25 6.20 -28.56
C ASP A 104 17.11 5.44 -27.85
N LYS A 105 16.14 6.20 -27.32
CA LYS A 105 15.00 5.66 -26.56
C LYS A 105 14.13 4.70 -27.38
N GLY A 106 14.06 4.86 -28.70
CA GLY A 106 13.34 3.94 -29.58
C GLY A 106 14.00 2.55 -29.65
N LYS A 107 15.32 2.46 -29.51
CA LYS A 107 16.01 1.16 -29.39
C LYS A 107 15.84 0.55 -28.02
N VAL A 108 15.93 1.36 -26.96
CA VAL A 108 15.68 0.89 -25.59
C VAL A 108 14.26 0.35 -25.46
N GLN A 109 13.26 1.01 -26.04
CA GLN A 109 11.88 0.54 -26.01
C GLN A 109 11.71 -0.86 -26.62
N LYS A 110 12.42 -1.17 -27.72
CA LYS A 110 12.38 -2.52 -28.30
C LYS A 110 12.93 -3.60 -27.36
N GLU A 111 13.95 -3.27 -26.57
CA GLU A 111 14.48 -4.19 -25.55
C GLU A 111 13.48 -4.32 -24.39
N LEU A 112 12.87 -3.22 -23.94
CA LEU A 112 11.81 -3.25 -22.92
C LEU A 112 10.61 -4.10 -23.37
N ASP A 113 10.20 -4.00 -24.63
CA ASP A 113 9.08 -4.79 -25.17
C ASP A 113 9.40 -6.29 -25.21
N GLN A 114 10.66 -6.68 -25.43
CA GLN A 114 11.07 -8.09 -25.31
C GLN A 114 10.98 -8.58 -23.87
N LEU A 115 11.37 -7.76 -22.89
CA LEU A 115 11.23 -8.09 -21.48
C LEU A 115 9.73 -8.18 -21.07
N LYS A 116 8.87 -7.29 -21.59
CA LYS A 116 7.40 -7.41 -21.40
C LYS A 116 6.86 -8.72 -21.94
N GLN A 117 7.32 -9.14 -23.12
CA GLN A 117 6.94 -10.43 -23.72
C GLN A 117 7.44 -11.61 -22.88
N ALA A 118 8.64 -11.54 -22.33
CA ALA A 118 9.15 -12.57 -21.43
C ALA A 118 8.32 -12.70 -20.15
N VAL A 119 7.99 -11.59 -19.49
CA VAL A 119 7.13 -11.57 -18.29
C VAL A 119 5.75 -12.16 -18.58
N THR A 120 5.11 -11.72 -19.67
CA THR A 120 3.79 -12.25 -20.06
C THR A 120 3.87 -13.74 -20.45
N GLY A 121 4.96 -14.17 -21.10
CA GLY A 121 5.22 -15.58 -21.42
C GLY A 121 5.36 -16.46 -20.18
N ILE A 122 6.07 -16.00 -19.15
CA ILE A 122 6.18 -16.69 -17.86
C ILE A 122 4.83 -16.74 -17.16
N ALA A 123 4.13 -15.60 -17.07
CA ALA A 123 2.82 -15.53 -16.45
C ALA A 123 1.81 -16.48 -17.12
N ASN A 124 1.86 -16.65 -18.44
CA ASN A 124 0.99 -17.58 -19.17
C ASN A 124 1.39 -19.05 -18.99
N SER A 125 2.68 -19.36 -18.88
CA SER A 125 3.20 -20.74 -18.85
C SER A 125 3.29 -21.34 -17.44
N ALA A 126 3.25 -20.52 -16.38
CA ALA A 126 3.21 -20.94 -14.98
C ALA A 126 1.87 -21.58 -14.58
N SER A 127 1.50 -22.66 -15.27
CA SER A 127 0.26 -23.41 -15.09
C SER A 127 0.55 -24.85 -14.71
N PHE A 128 -0.11 -25.34 -13.68
CA PHE A 128 -0.05 -26.74 -13.25
C PHE A 128 -1.45 -27.33 -13.16
N ASN A 129 -1.70 -28.46 -13.84
CA ASN A 129 -3.03 -29.09 -13.96
C ASN A 129 -4.14 -28.12 -14.39
N GLY A 130 -3.82 -27.18 -15.28
CA GLY A 130 -4.76 -26.17 -15.79
C GLY A 130 -5.06 -25.01 -14.83
N GLN A 131 -4.42 -24.99 -13.64
CA GLN A 131 -4.50 -23.86 -12.73
C GLN A 131 -3.29 -22.95 -12.92
N ASN A 132 -3.54 -21.65 -13.10
CA ASN A 132 -2.53 -20.62 -13.19
C ASN A 132 -2.80 -19.55 -12.12
N TRP A 133 -1.88 -19.38 -11.18
CA TRP A 133 -2.02 -18.41 -10.10
C TRP A 133 -1.44 -17.04 -10.46
N LEU A 134 -0.57 -16.97 -11.47
CA LEU A 134 0.08 -15.73 -11.91
C LEU A 134 -0.77 -14.97 -12.91
N LYS A 135 -1.67 -15.68 -13.61
CA LYS A 135 -2.67 -15.10 -14.51
C LYS A 135 -4.06 -15.58 -14.15
N THR A 136 -4.89 -14.66 -13.66
CA THR A 136 -6.22 -14.96 -13.15
C THR A 136 -7.32 -14.37 -14.04
N ASP A 137 -8.54 -14.88 -13.87
CA ASP A 137 -9.75 -14.41 -14.52
C ASP A 137 -10.85 -14.22 -13.46
N LEU A 138 -10.60 -13.27 -12.55
CA LEU A 138 -11.46 -12.96 -11.41
C LEU A 138 -12.24 -11.68 -11.69
N SER A 139 -13.53 -11.66 -11.36
CA SER A 139 -14.37 -10.47 -11.53
C SER A 139 -13.86 -9.29 -10.72
N ASP A 140 -13.45 -9.54 -9.47
CA ASP A 140 -12.83 -8.58 -8.57
C ASP A 140 -11.70 -9.28 -7.81
N ILE A 141 -10.46 -8.87 -8.11
CA ILE A 141 -9.26 -9.41 -7.48
C ILE A 141 -9.08 -8.90 -6.03
N PHE A 142 -9.90 -7.97 -5.57
CA PHE A 142 -9.83 -7.44 -4.21
C PHE A 142 -10.94 -7.95 -3.30
N ASP A 143 -11.89 -8.75 -3.83
CA ASP A 143 -12.88 -9.46 -3.04
C ASP A 143 -12.30 -10.80 -2.55
N PRO A 144 -12.09 -10.97 -1.23
CA PRO A 144 -11.53 -12.21 -0.68
C PRO A 144 -12.41 -13.43 -0.94
N ASN A 145 -13.72 -13.25 -1.14
CA ASN A 145 -14.62 -14.37 -1.44
C ASN A 145 -14.37 -14.95 -2.83
N VAL A 146 -13.88 -14.12 -3.76
CA VAL A 146 -13.59 -14.48 -5.15
C VAL A 146 -12.14 -14.93 -5.31
N THR A 147 -11.21 -14.33 -4.57
CA THR A 147 -9.77 -14.59 -4.71
C THR A 147 -9.27 -15.78 -3.90
N ARG A 148 -10.05 -16.25 -2.93
CA ARG A 148 -9.68 -17.38 -2.08
C ARG A 148 -9.60 -18.68 -2.87
N THR A 149 -8.42 -19.28 -2.86
CA THR A 149 -8.18 -20.66 -3.28
C THR A 149 -7.91 -21.54 -2.06
N SER A 150 -8.39 -22.79 -2.10
CA SER A 150 -8.29 -23.73 -0.98
C SER A 150 -7.50 -24.97 -1.41
N LEU A 151 -6.45 -25.28 -0.65
CA LEU A 151 -5.61 -26.47 -0.83
C LEU A 151 -5.88 -27.49 0.28
N VAL A 152 -5.74 -28.78 0.00
CA VAL A 152 -5.92 -29.81 1.04
C VAL A 152 -4.79 -29.74 2.06
N ALA A 153 -5.14 -29.68 3.34
CA ALA A 153 -4.19 -29.65 4.46
C ALA A 153 -4.10 -31.01 5.17
N SER A 154 -5.21 -31.48 5.72
CA SER A 154 -5.21 -32.63 6.64
C SER A 154 -6.55 -33.35 6.61
N THR A 155 -6.60 -34.53 7.23
CA THR A 155 -7.86 -35.18 7.62
C THR A 155 -7.94 -35.33 9.12
N THR A 156 -9.14 -35.18 9.66
CA THR A 156 -9.47 -35.42 11.06
C THR A 156 -10.65 -36.39 11.13
N ARG A 157 -10.74 -37.20 12.20
CA ARG A 157 -11.98 -37.92 12.53
C ARG A 157 -12.81 -37.08 13.47
N ASN A 158 -14.07 -36.85 13.14
CA ASN A 158 -15.02 -36.23 14.07
C ASN A 158 -15.40 -37.24 15.17
N GLY A 159 -16.10 -36.77 16.23
CA GLY A 159 -16.54 -37.63 17.34
C GLY A 159 -17.52 -38.74 16.96
N ALA A 160 -18.10 -38.71 15.75
CA ALA A 160 -18.96 -39.75 15.20
C ALA A 160 -18.18 -40.79 14.36
N GLY A 161 -16.88 -40.57 14.15
CA GLY A 161 -16.02 -41.44 13.34
C GLY A 161 -15.98 -41.08 11.85
N ASP A 162 -16.58 -39.98 11.40
CA ASP A 162 -16.48 -39.55 10.00
C ASP A 162 -15.16 -38.81 9.74
N PHE A 163 -14.67 -38.92 8.51
CA PHE A 163 -13.51 -38.15 8.05
C PHE A 163 -13.93 -36.73 7.64
N ALA A 164 -13.21 -35.72 8.13
CA ALA A 164 -13.32 -34.33 7.71
C ALA A 164 -11.97 -33.84 7.18
N THR A 165 -11.95 -33.24 5.99
CA THR A 165 -10.76 -32.60 5.41
C THR A 165 -10.64 -31.17 5.92
N GLN A 166 -9.42 -30.78 6.31
CA GLN A 166 -9.09 -29.39 6.58
C GLN A 166 -8.42 -28.79 5.35
N MET A 167 -8.73 -27.53 5.06
CA MET A 167 -8.19 -26.79 3.91
C MET A 167 -7.24 -25.68 4.36
N LEU A 168 -6.29 -25.35 3.49
CA LEU A 168 -5.44 -24.18 3.55
C LEU A 168 -5.98 -23.13 2.58
N ASP A 169 -6.47 -22.03 3.11
CA ASP A 169 -6.91 -20.91 2.28
C ASP A 169 -5.74 -19.99 1.95
N PHE A 170 -5.71 -19.50 0.70
CA PHE A 170 -4.73 -18.56 0.19
C PHE A 170 -5.39 -17.55 -0.77
N SER A 171 -4.92 -16.30 -0.77
CA SER A 171 -5.45 -15.24 -1.64
C SER A 171 -4.66 -15.19 -2.95
N LEU A 172 -5.35 -15.36 -4.08
CA LEU A 172 -4.73 -15.20 -5.41
C LEU A 172 -4.34 -13.75 -5.72
N ALA A 173 -4.93 -12.77 -5.01
CA ALA A 173 -4.59 -11.35 -5.17
C ALA A 173 -3.12 -11.06 -4.81
N ASP A 174 -2.53 -11.87 -3.92
CA ASP A 174 -1.17 -11.69 -3.43
C ASP A 174 -0.12 -12.12 -4.46
N VAL A 175 -0.52 -12.88 -5.50
CA VAL A 175 0.43 -13.52 -6.45
C VAL A 175 0.08 -13.30 -7.91
N SER A 176 -1.14 -12.88 -8.23
CA SER A 176 -1.57 -12.71 -9.60
C SER A 176 -0.92 -11.48 -10.23
N LEU A 177 0.02 -11.72 -11.14
CA LEU A 177 0.68 -10.67 -11.92
C LEU A 177 -0.32 -9.94 -12.83
N PHE A 178 -1.21 -10.69 -13.46
CA PHE A 178 -2.24 -10.18 -14.36
C PHE A 178 -3.60 -10.82 -14.06
N ASN A 179 -4.63 -9.99 -14.02
CA ASN A 179 -6.03 -10.40 -13.96
C ASN A 179 -6.78 -9.84 -15.18
N SER A 180 -7.79 -10.57 -15.65
CA SER A 180 -8.57 -10.18 -16.84
C SER A 180 -9.30 -8.84 -16.67
N THR A 181 -9.76 -8.53 -15.45
CA THR A 181 -10.44 -7.26 -15.11
C THR A 181 -9.50 -6.16 -14.60
N GLY A 182 -8.19 -6.42 -14.54
CA GLY A 182 -7.20 -5.50 -13.97
C GLY A 182 -6.92 -5.74 -12.49
N GLY A 183 -6.04 -4.91 -11.90
CA GLY A 183 -5.69 -4.97 -10.47
C GLY A 183 -4.64 -6.02 -10.07
N GLY A 184 -4.13 -6.82 -11.02
CA GLY A 184 -2.98 -7.69 -10.78
C GLY A 184 -1.72 -6.90 -10.36
N LEU A 185 -0.71 -7.57 -9.84
CA LEU A 185 0.50 -6.93 -9.28
C LEU A 185 1.28 -6.07 -10.29
N LEU A 186 1.13 -6.35 -11.60
CA LEU A 186 1.73 -5.60 -12.72
C LEU A 186 0.71 -4.76 -13.49
N GLN A 187 -0.49 -4.60 -12.96
CA GLN A 187 -1.56 -3.81 -13.56
C GLN A 187 -1.91 -2.65 -12.65
N ARG A 188 -2.58 -1.65 -13.23
CA ARG A 188 -3.09 -0.52 -12.47
C ARG A 188 -4.06 -1.02 -11.39
N ASP A 189 -3.90 -0.52 -10.18
CA ASP A 189 -4.80 -0.78 -9.07
C ASP A 189 -5.99 0.21 -9.12
N PRO A 190 -7.24 -0.26 -9.35
CA PRO A 190 -8.40 0.60 -9.49
C PRO A 190 -8.87 1.24 -8.17
N ARG A 191 -8.26 0.88 -7.03
CA ARG A 191 -8.60 1.46 -5.71
C ARG A 191 -7.88 2.78 -5.44
N ASP A 192 -7.14 3.31 -6.42
CA ASP A 192 -6.53 4.63 -6.35
C ASP A 192 -7.58 5.74 -6.17
N VAL A 193 -7.39 6.55 -5.13
CA VAL A 193 -8.31 7.64 -4.74
C VAL A 193 -7.96 8.98 -5.41
N ASN A 194 -6.92 9.02 -6.26
CA ASN A 194 -6.53 10.15 -7.10
C ASN A 194 -6.44 11.46 -6.30
N THR A 195 -7.10 12.56 -6.67
CA THR A 195 -7.01 13.86 -5.99
C THR A 195 -7.78 13.95 -4.66
N ILE A 196 -8.51 12.89 -4.26
CA ILE A 196 -9.31 12.84 -3.03
C ILE A 196 -10.25 14.05 -2.93
N GLY A 197 -11.11 14.25 -3.94
CA GLY A 197 -12.04 15.38 -3.95
C GLY A 197 -11.36 16.76 -3.98
N GLY A 198 -10.07 16.82 -4.35
CA GLY A 198 -9.32 18.07 -4.53
C GLY A 198 -8.48 18.51 -3.32
N ILE A 199 -8.41 17.73 -2.23
CA ILE A 199 -7.52 18.06 -1.10
C ILE A 199 -6.04 17.82 -1.41
N ARG A 200 -5.76 17.05 -2.47
CA ARG A 200 -4.45 16.98 -3.11
C ARG A 200 -4.56 17.23 -4.62
N SER A 201 -3.53 17.78 -5.24
CA SER A 201 -3.47 18.08 -6.67
C SER A 201 -2.25 17.44 -7.31
N PHE A 202 -2.36 17.12 -8.60
CA PHE A 202 -1.23 16.67 -9.40
C PHE A 202 -0.36 17.87 -9.80
N ASP A 203 0.96 17.75 -9.64
CA ASP A 203 1.95 18.71 -10.13
C ASP A 203 3.21 17.95 -10.61
N PRO A 204 3.83 18.34 -11.74
CA PRO A 204 5.05 17.70 -12.25
C PRO A 204 6.30 17.94 -11.37
N ASP A 205 6.34 19.01 -10.56
CA ASP A 205 7.53 19.39 -9.80
C ASP A 205 7.55 18.82 -8.37
N PRO A 206 8.58 18.05 -7.97
CA PRO A 206 8.65 17.40 -6.65
C PRO A 206 8.82 18.40 -5.48
N SER A 207 7.97 18.29 -4.46
CA SER A 207 8.09 18.98 -3.16
C SER A 207 8.25 18.01 -1.98
N TYR A 208 8.65 18.52 -0.81
CA TYR A 208 8.63 17.77 0.45
C TYR A 208 7.16 17.50 0.81
N ASP A 209 6.75 16.22 0.92
CA ASP A 209 5.37 15.75 1.16
C ASP A 209 4.51 15.54 -0.10
N ALA A 210 4.90 14.57 -0.91
CA ALA A 210 4.20 14.19 -2.14
C ALA A 210 4.21 12.67 -2.35
N THR A 211 3.19 12.15 -3.02
CA THR A 211 3.15 10.76 -3.49
C THR A 211 3.38 10.74 -5.00
N PRO A 212 4.37 9.99 -5.54
CA PRO A 212 4.54 9.87 -6.98
C PRO A 212 3.28 9.31 -7.63
N TYR A 213 2.87 9.88 -8.76
CA TYR A 213 1.66 9.51 -9.46
C TYR A 213 1.84 9.64 -10.97
N ILE A 214 1.22 8.74 -11.71
CA ILE A 214 1.18 8.81 -13.17
C ILE A 214 -0.27 8.78 -13.58
N GLN A 215 -0.68 9.82 -14.29
CA GLN A 215 -2.03 9.99 -14.79
C GLN A 215 -2.38 8.92 -15.83
N GLU A 216 -3.69 8.73 -16.04
CA GLU A 216 -4.18 7.87 -17.12
C GLU A 216 -3.72 8.33 -18.51
N SER A 217 -3.47 9.63 -18.67
CA SER A 217 -2.93 10.24 -19.89
C SER A 217 -1.47 9.86 -20.17
N GLY A 218 -0.78 9.21 -19.22
CA GLY A 218 0.66 8.93 -19.29
C GLY A 218 1.53 10.02 -18.66
N GLU A 219 0.97 11.18 -18.32
CA GLU A 219 1.69 12.28 -17.67
C GLU A 219 2.11 11.89 -16.25
N ASP A 220 3.39 12.05 -15.95
CA ASP A 220 3.95 11.78 -14.63
C ASP A 220 4.16 13.03 -13.78
N GLY A 221 4.09 12.83 -12.48
CA GLY A 221 4.25 13.88 -11.50
C GLY A 221 3.97 13.35 -10.11
N TRP A 222 3.41 14.20 -9.28
CA TRP A 222 3.28 13.93 -7.86
C TRP A 222 1.96 14.50 -7.35
N MET A 223 1.35 13.78 -6.41
CA MET A 223 0.16 14.22 -5.69
C MET A 223 0.58 15.02 -4.46
N PHE A 224 0.26 16.31 -4.46
CA PHE A 224 0.60 17.26 -3.42
C PHE A 224 -0.60 17.69 -2.61
N PRO A 225 -0.47 17.76 -1.28
CA PRO A 225 -1.46 18.42 -0.46
C PRO A 225 -1.71 19.86 -0.93
N VAL A 226 -2.99 20.21 -1.03
CA VAL A 226 -3.37 21.54 -1.43
C VAL A 226 -3.18 22.51 -0.27
N SER A 227 -2.55 23.64 -0.56
CA SER A 227 -2.45 24.77 0.35
C SER A 227 -2.78 26.09 -0.35
N ALA A 228 -3.11 27.08 0.46
CA ALA A 228 -3.19 28.48 0.10
C ALA A 228 -2.24 29.24 1.02
N GLY A 229 -1.20 29.80 0.41
CA GLY A 229 -0.19 30.60 1.09
C GLY A 229 -0.49 32.09 0.91
N PRO A 230 -0.06 32.91 1.86
CA PRO A 230 -0.27 34.34 1.76
C PRO A 230 0.65 35.01 0.74
N ARG A 231 0.30 36.22 0.31
CA ARG A 231 1.24 37.16 -0.31
C ARG A 231 1.03 38.57 0.23
N TYR A 232 2.13 39.24 0.59
CA TYR A 232 2.11 40.65 0.99
C TYR A 232 1.42 41.53 -0.05
N ALA A 233 0.73 42.56 0.43
CA ALA A 233 0.32 43.68 -0.40
C ALA A 233 1.56 44.46 -0.86
N GLY A 234 1.89 44.39 -2.15
CA GLY A 234 3.07 45.08 -2.67
C GLY A 234 3.09 45.21 -4.18
N PHE A 235 3.80 46.19 -4.73
CA PHE A 235 3.94 46.35 -6.17
C PHE A 235 5.36 46.74 -6.55
N SER A 236 5.73 46.36 -7.77
CA SER A 236 7.02 46.71 -8.36
C SER A 236 6.97 48.07 -9.06
N PHE A 237 8.14 48.70 -9.14
CA PHE A 237 8.42 49.94 -9.84
C PHE A 237 9.91 49.99 -10.24
N ASP A 238 10.28 50.83 -11.20
CA ASP A 238 11.61 50.82 -11.79
C ASP A 238 12.41 52.10 -11.48
N PHE A 239 13.58 51.92 -10.86
CA PHE A 239 14.55 52.97 -10.59
C PHE A 239 15.22 53.48 -11.88
N PRO A 240 15.42 54.80 -12.04
CA PRO A 240 16.11 55.36 -13.20
C PRO A 240 17.63 55.12 -13.14
N ALA A 241 18.09 53.88 -13.34
CA ALA A 241 19.48 53.46 -13.14
C ALA A 241 20.52 54.21 -13.98
N LYS A 242 20.10 54.77 -15.13
CA LYS A 242 20.99 55.53 -16.03
C LYS A 242 21.30 56.94 -15.49
N ASP A 243 20.32 57.58 -14.88
CA ASP A 243 20.38 58.98 -14.49
C ASP A 243 20.61 59.15 -12.98
N GLY A 244 20.21 58.16 -12.17
CA GLY A 244 20.23 58.25 -10.72
C GLY A 244 19.29 59.33 -10.18
N LEU A 245 19.50 59.73 -8.92
CA LEU A 245 18.78 60.83 -8.28
C LEU A 245 19.78 61.77 -7.60
N ASP A 246 19.67 63.07 -7.91
CA ASP A 246 20.54 64.10 -7.35
C ASP A 246 19.76 65.03 -6.41
N PHE A 247 19.81 64.74 -5.11
CA PHE A 247 19.23 65.59 -4.07
C PHE A 247 20.14 66.77 -3.67
N SER A 248 21.30 66.95 -4.33
CA SER A 248 22.18 68.10 -4.06
C SER A 248 21.63 69.41 -4.62
N VAL A 249 20.69 69.33 -5.58
CA VAL A 249 20.00 70.49 -6.15
C VAL A 249 19.17 71.19 -5.06
N PRO A 250 19.28 72.51 -4.88
CA PRO A 250 18.51 73.23 -3.86
C PRO A 250 17.00 72.99 -3.99
N GLY A 251 16.38 72.54 -2.90
CA GLY A 251 14.95 72.23 -2.85
C GLY A 251 14.54 70.91 -3.51
N ALA A 252 15.51 70.04 -3.86
CA ALA A 252 15.21 68.70 -4.36
C ALA A 252 14.50 67.85 -3.29
N GLU A 253 13.29 67.39 -3.62
CA GLU A 253 12.42 66.67 -2.69
C GLU A 253 11.46 65.75 -3.44
N ILE A 254 11.21 64.57 -2.87
CA ILE A 254 10.11 63.67 -3.26
C ILE A 254 9.15 63.61 -2.07
N GLN A 255 7.87 63.88 -2.30
CA GLN A 255 6.84 63.84 -1.27
C GLN A 255 5.70 62.91 -1.70
N PHE A 256 5.17 62.10 -0.78
CA PHE A 256 4.02 61.24 -1.02
C PHE A 256 3.29 60.91 0.29
N ASP A 257 2.08 60.41 0.16
CA ASP A 257 1.33 59.77 1.23
C ASP A 257 1.44 58.25 1.07
N LEU A 258 1.47 57.54 2.18
CA LEU A 258 1.46 56.09 2.24
C LEU A 258 0.26 55.62 3.05
N ILE A 259 -0.59 54.78 2.47
CA ILE A 259 -1.72 54.17 3.18
C ILE A 259 -1.43 52.67 3.27
N LEU A 260 -1.51 52.13 4.48
CA LEU A 260 -1.22 50.72 4.76
C LEU A 260 -2.39 50.02 5.43
N ASP A 261 -2.45 48.70 5.27
CA ASP A 261 -3.23 47.79 6.12
C ASP A 261 -4.75 48.07 6.12
N GLN A 262 -5.24 48.56 4.98
CA GLN A 262 -6.66 48.67 4.66
C GLN A 262 -7.27 47.29 4.38
N GLU A 263 -8.53 47.13 4.75
CA GLU A 263 -9.36 45.98 4.34
C GLU A 263 -10.49 46.43 3.42
N ALA A 264 -10.93 45.51 2.57
CA ALA A 264 -12.15 45.64 1.80
C ALA A 264 -12.75 44.26 1.57
N SER A 265 -14.07 44.19 1.44
CA SER A 265 -14.69 42.98 0.86
C SER A 265 -14.40 42.95 -0.62
N ASN A 266 -13.94 41.79 -1.12
CA ASN A 266 -13.73 41.53 -2.54
C ASN A 266 -13.05 42.72 -3.26
N PRO A 267 -11.82 43.08 -2.86
CA PRO A 267 -11.15 44.32 -3.25
C PRO A 267 -10.98 44.49 -4.77
N TYR A 268 -11.00 43.38 -5.51
CA TYR A 268 -10.82 43.36 -6.96
C TYR A 268 -12.14 43.22 -7.73
N GLY A 269 -13.30 43.20 -7.05
CA GLY A 269 -14.61 43.03 -7.70
C GLY A 269 -14.74 41.71 -8.46
N SER A 270 -14.08 40.66 -7.95
CA SER A 270 -14.10 39.33 -8.56
C SER A 270 -15.51 38.73 -8.49
N THR A 271 -15.89 37.93 -9.48
CA THR A 271 -17.18 37.23 -9.53
C THR A 271 -17.02 35.72 -9.33
N GLY A 272 -18.11 35.01 -9.06
CA GLY A 272 -18.11 33.54 -8.92
C GLY A 272 -17.32 33.04 -7.71
N THR A 273 -16.71 31.87 -7.84
CA THR A 273 -15.96 31.18 -6.78
C THR A 273 -14.81 32.04 -6.24
N THR A 274 -14.07 32.73 -7.10
CA THR A 274 -13.01 33.67 -6.70
C THR A 274 -13.55 34.88 -5.94
N GLY A 275 -14.70 35.42 -6.38
CA GLY A 275 -15.40 36.48 -5.65
C GLY A 275 -15.73 36.06 -4.24
N ASN A 276 -16.43 34.92 -4.10
CA ASN A 276 -16.82 34.36 -2.81
C ASN A 276 -15.60 34.11 -1.90
N LEU A 277 -14.48 33.63 -2.43
CA LEU A 277 -13.25 33.47 -1.66
C LEU A 277 -12.69 34.78 -1.09
N GLN A 278 -12.91 35.89 -1.80
CA GLN A 278 -12.45 37.23 -1.40
C GLN A 278 -13.47 38.01 -0.57
N GLU A 279 -14.74 37.59 -0.53
CA GLU A 279 -15.77 38.25 0.27
C GLU A 279 -15.49 38.13 1.77
N ILE A 280 -15.59 39.26 2.48
CA ILE A 280 -15.59 39.31 3.95
C ILE A 280 -16.66 40.25 4.49
N PRO A 281 -17.27 39.89 5.62
CA PRO A 281 -18.19 40.78 6.32
C PRO A 281 -17.46 42.00 6.90
N GLY A 282 -18.12 43.15 6.86
CA GLY A 282 -17.65 44.36 7.53
C GLY A 282 -17.84 44.30 9.05
N PRO A 283 -17.38 45.30 9.80
CA PRO A 283 -16.81 46.59 9.36
C PRO A 283 -15.33 46.48 8.97
N PHE A 284 -14.87 47.15 7.92
CA PHE A 284 -13.48 47.08 7.40
C PHE A 284 -12.52 48.03 8.11
N SER A 285 -11.25 47.62 8.29
CA SER A 285 -10.17 48.55 8.62
C SER A 285 -10.02 49.58 7.49
N PRO A 286 -10.11 50.90 7.76
CA PRO A 286 -9.95 51.93 6.74
C PRO A 286 -8.49 52.11 6.27
N GLY A 287 -7.56 51.36 6.86
CA GLY A 287 -6.12 51.55 6.68
C GLY A 287 -5.56 52.69 7.53
N VAL A 288 -4.24 52.74 7.63
CA VAL A 288 -3.50 53.78 8.35
C VAL A 288 -2.82 54.69 7.34
N PRO A 289 -3.26 55.96 7.21
CA PRO A 289 -2.61 56.93 6.35
C PRO A 289 -1.42 57.59 7.06
N PHE A 290 -0.29 57.63 6.37
CA PHE A 290 0.90 58.41 6.69
C PHE A 290 1.05 59.50 5.64
N THR A 291 0.68 60.73 6.01
CA THR A 291 0.64 61.85 5.06
C THR A 291 1.93 62.67 5.08
N GLY A 292 2.33 63.17 3.91
CA GLY A 292 3.43 64.11 3.75
C GLY A 292 4.80 63.49 4.07
N ILE A 293 5.01 62.23 3.68
CA ILE A 293 6.33 61.60 3.76
C ILE A 293 7.24 62.27 2.75
N THR A 294 8.36 62.81 3.21
CA THR A 294 9.33 63.52 2.38
C THR A 294 10.68 62.80 2.38
N ILE A 295 11.28 62.72 1.20
CA ILE A 295 12.66 62.29 0.98
C ILE A 295 13.45 63.51 0.51
N THR A 296 14.44 63.89 1.31
CA THR A 296 15.29 65.05 1.07
C THR A 296 16.76 64.65 1.03
N LYS A 297 17.62 65.62 0.69
CA LYS A 297 19.09 65.45 0.80
C LYS A 297 19.53 64.97 2.18
N ALA A 298 18.91 65.47 3.24
CA ALA A 298 19.28 65.10 4.61
C ALA A 298 18.96 63.63 4.91
N ASP A 299 17.85 63.12 4.38
CA ASP A 299 17.49 61.70 4.50
C ASP A 299 18.50 60.83 3.73
N VAL A 300 18.87 61.23 2.50
CA VAL A 300 19.89 60.51 1.71
C VAL A 300 21.25 60.47 2.41
N ASP A 301 21.72 61.62 2.91
CA ASP A 301 23.01 61.71 3.61
C ASP A 301 22.99 60.95 4.95
N ALA A 302 21.84 60.88 5.64
CA ALA A 302 21.69 60.08 6.85
C ALA A 302 21.73 58.57 6.55
N SER A 303 21.11 58.16 5.44
CA SER A 303 21.01 56.75 5.04
C SER A 303 22.28 56.20 4.41
N LEU A 304 22.96 56.97 3.57
CA LEU A 304 24.12 56.53 2.76
C LEU A 304 25.45 57.11 3.25
N GLY A 305 25.40 58.12 4.12
CA GLY A 305 26.56 58.84 4.64
C GLY A 305 26.78 60.20 3.97
N VAL A 306 27.20 61.20 4.74
CA VAL A 306 27.39 62.59 4.27
C VAL A 306 28.36 62.73 3.09
N SER A 307 29.25 61.76 2.87
CA SER A 307 30.22 61.75 1.77
C SER A 307 29.60 61.51 0.39
N VAL A 308 28.36 61.01 0.31
CA VAL A 308 27.67 60.79 -0.98
C VAL A 308 27.06 62.09 -1.54
N GLY A 309 26.91 63.12 -0.70
CA GLY A 309 26.53 64.47 -1.12
C GLY A 309 25.10 64.59 -1.64
N GLY A 310 24.18 63.72 -1.22
CA GLY A 310 22.80 63.68 -1.71
C GLY A 310 22.61 62.95 -3.06
N ILE A 311 23.63 62.29 -3.59
CA ILE A 311 23.52 61.59 -4.88
C ILE A 311 23.25 60.10 -4.65
N VAL A 312 22.17 59.59 -5.24
CA VAL A 312 21.78 58.17 -5.25
C VAL A 312 22.02 57.62 -6.66
N LYS A 313 22.86 56.60 -6.81
CA LYS A 313 23.28 56.06 -8.10
C LYS A 313 22.66 54.72 -8.44
N THR A 314 22.26 53.95 -7.44
CA THR A 314 21.76 52.58 -7.62
C THR A 314 20.39 52.40 -6.97
N ASN A 315 19.60 51.46 -7.49
CA ASN A 315 18.34 51.06 -6.88
C ASN A 315 18.52 50.56 -5.44
N THR A 316 19.62 49.86 -5.13
CA THR A 316 19.94 49.41 -3.76
C THR A 316 20.15 50.57 -2.78
N GLU A 317 20.86 51.62 -3.21
CA GLU A 317 21.01 52.84 -2.41
C GLU A 317 19.65 53.51 -2.18
N PHE A 318 18.82 53.64 -3.21
CA PHE A 318 17.49 54.24 -3.07
C PHE A 318 16.55 53.40 -2.19
N ALA A 319 16.56 52.07 -2.35
CA ALA A 319 15.82 51.15 -1.48
C ALA A 319 16.21 51.33 -0.02
N LYS A 320 17.51 51.51 0.27
CA LYS A 320 17.97 51.78 1.63
C LYS A 320 17.40 53.09 2.19
N VAL A 321 17.46 54.18 1.42
CA VAL A 321 16.90 55.48 1.83
C VAL A 321 15.41 55.36 2.14
N LEU A 322 14.65 54.70 1.25
CA LEU A 322 13.23 54.46 1.47
C LEU A 322 12.99 53.57 2.70
N ASN A 323 13.76 52.49 2.87
CA ASN A 323 13.64 51.59 4.02
C ASN A 323 13.90 52.28 5.37
N ASP A 324 14.91 53.14 5.46
CA ASP A 324 15.19 53.88 6.70
C ASP A 324 14.01 54.79 7.09
N LYS A 325 13.25 55.28 6.10
CA LYS A 325 12.04 56.09 6.32
C LYS A 325 10.78 55.26 6.57
N LEU A 326 10.57 54.20 5.79
CA LEU A 326 9.29 53.52 5.67
C LEU A 326 9.14 52.29 6.57
N ASN A 327 10.23 51.61 6.97
CA ASN A 327 10.12 50.37 7.76
C ASN A 327 9.40 50.59 9.09
N THR A 328 9.71 51.69 9.77
CA THR A 328 9.06 52.04 11.05
C THR A 328 7.59 52.41 10.88
N LEU A 329 7.20 52.83 9.67
CA LEU A 329 5.81 53.07 9.29
C LEU A 329 5.12 51.81 8.80
N GLY A 330 5.80 50.66 8.75
CA GLY A 330 5.24 49.38 8.32
C GLY A 330 5.27 49.10 6.82
N ALA A 331 6.18 49.73 6.06
CA ALA A 331 6.42 49.34 4.67
C ALA A 331 7.90 49.06 4.41
N SER A 332 8.18 48.06 3.58
CA SER A 332 9.53 47.66 3.21
C SER A 332 9.72 47.79 1.71
N VAL A 333 10.93 48.19 1.32
CA VAL A 333 11.35 48.32 -0.09
C VAL A 333 12.50 47.36 -0.35
N SER A 334 12.50 46.66 -1.46
CA SER A 334 13.64 45.85 -1.92
C SER A 334 14.06 46.27 -3.32
N ALA A 335 15.33 46.07 -3.59
CA ALA A 335 15.97 46.19 -4.89
C ALA A 335 16.58 44.85 -5.34
N ASP A 336 16.18 43.72 -4.76
CA ASP A 336 16.78 42.40 -5.02
C ASP A 336 16.25 41.75 -6.31
N GLY A 337 15.76 42.57 -7.25
CA GLY A 337 15.32 42.12 -8.56
C GLY A 337 16.47 41.45 -9.30
N ILE A 338 16.15 40.39 -10.05
CA ILE A 338 17.12 39.68 -10.87
C ILE A 338 16.64 39.65 -12.32
N MET A 339 17.59 39.75 -13.24
CA MET A 339 17.36 39.59 -14.67
C MET A 339 18.28 38.50 -15.25
N PRO A 340 17.89 37.84 -16.34
CA PRO A 340 18.78 36.94 -17.08
C PRO A 340 20.05 37.70 -17.48
N ASP A 341 21.22 37.09 -17.27
CA ASP A 341 22.48 37.67 -17.70
C ASP A 341 22.48 37.78 -19.23
N PRO A 342 22.60 38.99 -19.81
CA PRO A 342 22.60 39.18 -21.26
C PRO A 342 23.72 38.43 -21.98
N THR A 343 24.73 37.97 -21.23
CA THR A 343 25.88 37.21 -21.74
C THR A 343 25.77 35.70 -21.50
N ASN A 344 24.83 35.25 -20.65
CA ASN A 344 24.62 33.84 -20.32
C ASN A 344 23.19 33.60 -19.80
N ASP A 345 22.32 33.05 -20.64
CA ASP A 345 20.92 32.76 -20.35
C ASP A 345 20.69 31.76 -19.19
N LYS A 346 21.72 31.03 -18.75
CA LYS A 346 21.68 30.12 -17.60
C LYS A 346 22.09 30.79 -16.28
N ARG A 347 22.38 32.09 -16.28
CA ARG A 347 22.80 32.87 -15.10
C ARG A 347 21.85 34.04 -14.88
N TYR A 348 21.59 34.36 -13.61
CA TYR A 348 20.86 35.55 -13.20
C TYR A 348 21.81 36.55 -12.55
N ILE A 349 21.60 37.83 -12.82
CA ILE A 349 22.33 38.96 -12.23
C ILE A 349 21.35 39.97 -11.63
N HIS A 350 21.86 40.84 -10.76
CA HIS A 350 21.10 41.95 -10.19
C HIS A 350 20.50 42.83 -11.28
N ASP A 351 19.20 43.07 -11.21
CA ASP A 351 18.51 44.04 -12.03
C ASP A 351 18.70 45.43 -11.40
N PRO A 352 19.44 46.35 -12.05
CA PRO A 352 19.73 47.67 -11.48
C PRO A 352 18.54 48.63 -11.51
N GLU A 353 17.45 48.29 -12.20
CA GLU A 353 16.24 49.11 -12.31
C GLU A 353 15.14 48.58 -11.39
N HIS A 354 14.96 47.27 -11.29
CA HIS A 354 13.81 46.71 -10.57
C HIS A 354 13.82 47.01 -9.06
N MET A 355 12.69 47.51 -8.55
CA MET A 355 12.40 47.69 -7.13
C MET A 355 10.99 47.20 -6.81
N ALA A 356 10.73 46.88 -5.55
CA ALA A 356 9.39 46.56 -5.06
C ALA A 356 9.17 47.15 -3.67
N ILE A 357 7.95 47.57 -3.39
CA ILE A 357 7.50 48.01 -2.08
C ILE A 357 6.33 47.14 -1.62
N TRP A 358 6.27 46.81 -0.34
CA TRP A 358 5.17 46.06 0.25
C TRP A 358 4.87 46.49 1.70
N SER A 359 3.64 46.22 2.15
CA SER A 359 3.27 46.38 3.55
C SER A 359 3.89 45.27 4.41
N LEU A 360 4.29 45.63 5.62
CA LEU A 360 4.71 44.74 6.70
C LEU A 360 3.54 44.35 7.63
N GLU A 361 2.33 44.84 7.37
CA GLU A 361 1.11 44.48 8.09
C GLU A 361 1.19 44.74 9.60
N LEU A 362 1.77 45.88 10.00
CA LEU A 362 2.02 46.22 11.41
C LEU A 362 0.82 46.84 12.13
N HIS A 363 -0.21 47.31 11.40
CA HIS A 363 -1.27 48.13 11.99
C HIS A 363 -2.62 47.43 12.15
N GLY A 364 -2.71 46.15 11.80
CA GLY A 364 -3.94 45.37 11.92
C GLY A 364 -4.05 44.23 10.92
N PRO A 365 -5.23 43.62 10.79
CA PRO A 365 -5.45 42.45 9.93
C PRO A 365 -5.51 42.76 8.43
N GLY A 366 -5.49 44.04 8.04
CA GLY A 366 -5.54 44.46 6.65
C GLY A 366 -4.22 44.28 5.94
N SER A 367 -4.30 43.96 4.66
CA SER A 367 -3.15 43.81 3.78
C SER A 367 -3.36 44.68 2.56
N TYR A 368 -2.80 45.89 2.64
CA TYR A 368 -2.91 46.88 1.60
C TYR A 368 -1.70 47.79 1.63
N ILE A 369 -1.35 48.30 0.45
CA ILE A 369 -0.41 49.40 0.31
C ILE A 369 -0.88 50.32 -0.80
N GLU A 370 -0.77 51.62 -0.56
CA GLU A 370 -1.00 52.65 -1.56
C GLU A 370 0.02 53.78 -1.41
N ILE A 371 0.60 54.18 -2.53
CA ILE A 371 1.27 55.47 -2.67
C ILE A 371 0.27 56.43 -3.30
N ALA A 372 0.02 57.54 -2.64
CA ALA A 372 -0.89 58.59 -3.08
C ALA A 372 -0.23 59.97 -2.97
N ASN A 373 -0.78 60.98 -3.64
CA ASN A 373 -0.32 62.37 -3.58
C ASN A 373 1.19 62.52 -3.86
N LEU A 374 1.73 61.75 -4.80
CA LEU A 374 3.14 61.74 -5.16
C LEU A 374 3.48 63.02 -5.92
N THR A 375 4.40 63.80 -5.36
CA THR A 375 4.90 65.04 -5.95
C THR A 375 6.42 65.10 -5.85
N THR A 376 7.05 65.84 -6.76
CA THR A 376 8.50 66.09 -6.71
C THR A 376 8.80 67.55 -6.98
N THR A 377 9.89 68.04 -6.39
CA THR A 377 10.45 69.36 -6.65
C THR A 377 11.89 69.19 -7.09
N ASN A 378 12.26 69.74 -8.26
CA ASN A 378 13.64 69.72 -8.79
C ASN A 378 14.34 68.34 -8.88
N ILE A 379 13.58 67.24 -8.86
CA ILE A 379 14.07 65.86 -8.95
C ILE A 379 13.01 64.93 -9.57
N GLY A 380 13.41 63.76 -10.07
CA GLY A 380 12.48 62.70 -10.52
C GLY A 380 11.92 61.89 -9.34
N THR A 381 10.88 61.08 -9.59
CA THR A 381 10.21 60.27 -8.54
C THR A 381 11.03 59.09 -8.02
N GLY A 382 12.20 58.83 -8.60
CA GLY A 382 12.97 57.62 -8.29
C GLY A 382 12.29 56.33 -8.72
N GLY A 383 11.33 56.41 -9.64
CA GLY A 383 10.53 55.26 -10.07
C GLY A 383 9.21 55.09 -9.31
N LEU A 384 9.02 55.80 -8.18
CA LEU A 384 7.76 55.73 -7.44
C LEU A 384 6.59 56.17 -8.33
N VAL A 385 5.46 55.50 -8.14
CA VAL A 385 4.20 55.72 -8.88
C VAL A 385 3.03 55.69 -7.91
N GLU A 386 2.01 56.51 -8.16
CA GLU A 386 0.75 56.41 -7.44
C GLU A 386 0.05 55.12 -7.83
N LYS A 387 -0.07 54.21 -6.87
CA LYS A 387 -0.58 52.87 -7.10
C LYS A 387 -0.99 52.24 -5.78
N SER A 388 -2.03 51.43 -5.83
CA SER A 388 -2.49 50.63 -4.72
C SER A 388 -2.54 49.14 -5.03
N ARG A 389 -2.46 48.31 -3.99
CA ARG A 389 -2.65 46.86 -4.10
C ARG A 389 -3.08 46.27 -2.77
N TYR A 390 -4.01 45.31 -2.82
CA TYR A 390 -4.34 44.44 -1.70
C TYR A 390 -3.51 43.14 -1.72
N GLY A 391 -3.19 42.60 -0.55
CA GLY A 391 -2.54 41.30 -0.42
C GLY A 391 -3.44 40.15 -0.87
N GLN A 392 -2.86 38.98 -1.06
CA GLN A 392 -3.63 37.77 -1.32
C GLN A 392 -4.03 37.11 -0.01
N ARG A 393 -5.31 36.76 0.11
CA ARG A 393 -5.84 35.98 1.23
C ARG A 393 -5.50 34.50 1.01
N GLY A 394 -4.64 33.96 1.87
CA GLY A 394 -4.28 32.55 1.90
C GLY A 394 -5.17 31.69 2.79
N SER A 395 -6.08 32.26 3.59
CA SER A 395 -6.96 31.50 4.49
C SER A 395 -8.15 30.81 3.80
N GLY A 396 -8.16 30.78 2.46
CA GLY A 396 -9.17 30.09 1.68
C GLY A 396 -8.62 29.48 0.40
N LYS A 397 -9.26 28.41 -0.05
CA LYS A 397 -8.90 27.68 -1.27
C LYS A 397 -10.14 27.17 -1.99
N VAL A 398 -10.05 27.10 -3.32
CA VAL A 398 -10.95 26.33 -4.17
C VAL A 398 -10.34 24.95 -4.40
N LEU A 399 -11.07 23.90 -4.06
CA LEU A 399 -10.71 22.52 -4.33
C LEU A 399 -11.38 22.09 -5.65
N ASP A 400 -10.58 21.58 -6.59
CA ASP A 400 -11.07 20.95 -7.83
C ASP A 400 -11.61 19.57 -7.50
N PHE A 401 -12.93 19.48 -7.33
CA PHE A 401 -13.59 18.26 -6.90
C PHE A 401 -13.64 17.25 -8.05
N LYS A 402 -13.07 16.07 -7.78
CA LYS A 402 -13.24 14.86 -8.58
C LYS A 402 -13.74 13.75 -7.67
N SER A 403 -14.78 13.05 -8.13
CA SER A 403 -15.33 11.90 -7.40
C SER A 403 -14.26 10.84 -7.17
N PHE A 404 -14.33 10.15 -6.03
CA PHE A 404 -13.43 9.05 -5.72
C PHE A 404 -14.16 7.94 -4.93
N GLN A 405 -13.55 6.77 -4.86
CA GLN A 405 -14.11 5.61 -4.19
C GLN A 405 -13.07 4.99 -3.25
N LEU A 406 -13.45 4.80 -1.99
CA LEU A 406 -12.68 4.04 -1.02
C LEU A 406 -12.99 2.55 -1.22
N GLY A 407 -12.12 1.86 -1.95
CA GLY A 407 -12.26 0.44 -2.27
C GLY A 407 -12.21 -0.47 -1.02
N LYS A 408 -12.59 -1.74 -1.19
CA LYS A 408 -12.41 -2.76 -0.15
C LYS A 408 -10.94 -3.18 -0.05
N VAL A 409 -10.54 -3.56 1.17
CA VAL A 409 -9.22 -4.11 1.47
C VAL A 409 -9.42 -5.28 2.42
N GLY A 410 -9.18 -6.50 1.91
CA GLY A 410 -9.47 -7.72 2.66
C GLY A 410 -10.97 -7.86 2.99
N ASP A 411 -11.26 -8.58 4.08
CA ASP A 411 -12.64 -8.89 4.53
C ASP A 411 -13.28 -7.79 5.38
N THR A 412 -12.61 -6.63 5.53
CA THR A 412 -13.07 -5.55 6.41
C THR A 412 -13.87 -4.50 5.64
N GLU A 413 -14.91 -3.96 6.29
CA GLU A 413 -15.69 -2.83 5.76
C GLU A 413 -14.93 -1.50 5.79
N GLU A 414 -13.83 -1.41 6.57
CA GLU A 414 -12.98 -0.21 6.67
C GLU A 414 -12.27 0.09 5.34
N GLY A 415 -11.78 -0.93 4.63
CA GLY A 415 -11.23 -0.77 3.27
C GLY A 415 -10.07 0.22 3.16
N VAL A 416 -10.11 1.06 2.11
CA VAL A 416 -9.13 2.14 1.89
C VAL A 416 -9.37 3.26 2.90
N ARG A 417 -8.30 3.67 3.59
CA ARG A 417 -8.29 4.75 4.59
C ARG A 417 -7.39 5.89 4.13
N VAL A 418 -7.87 7.12 4.31
CA VAL A 418 -7.14 8.36 4.07
C VAL A 418 -6.87 9.05 5.41
N ASP A 419 -5.61 9.31 5.69
CA ASP A 419 -5.11 10.05 6.85
C ASP A 419 -4.54 11.39 6.36
N PHE A 420 -4.85 12.51 7.01
CA PHE A 420 -4.27 13.82 6.68
C PHE A 420 -4.18 14.74 7.89
N LYS A 421 -3.48 15.86 7.73
CA LYS A 421 -3.44 16.96 8.69
C LYS A 421 -3.99 18.24 8.07
N PHE A 422 -4.57 19.08 8.91
CA PHE A 422 -5.12 20.36 8.51
C PHE A 422 -4.70 21.47 9.48
N SER A 423 -4.42 22.67 8.95
CA SER A 423 -4.02 23.85 9.72
C SER A 423 -4.44 25.15 9.02
N ILE A 424 -4.68 26.19 9.83
CA ILE A 424 -4.98 27.56 9.39
C ILE A 424 -3.98 28.52 10.04
N ASN A 425 -3.54 29.55 9.31
CA ASN A 425 -2.72 30.69 9.78
C ASN A 425 -1.51 30.28 10.65
N GLY A 426 -0.80 29.23 10.25
CA GLY A 426 0.38 28.72 10.96
C GLY A 426 0.11 28.08 12.34
N GLN A 427 -1.16 27.88 12.71
CA GLN A 427 -1.53 27.15 13.94
C GLN A 427 -1.11 25.67 13.87
N PRO A 428 -0.86 25.00 15.02
CA PRO A 428 -0.52 23.59 15.04
C PRO A 428 -1.55 22.74 14.31
N ALA A 429 -1.10 21.90 13.38
CA ALA A 429 -1.98 21.08 12.56
C ALA A 429 -2.64 19.95 13.37
N THR A 430 -3.94 19.72 13.13
CA THR A 430 -4.74 18.61 13.69
C THR A 430 -4.79 17.43 12.73
N SER A 431 -4.76 16.20 13.24
CA SER A 431 -4.82 14.98 12.43
C SER A 431 -6.26 14.50 12.24
N HIS A 432 -6.58 14.08 11.02
CA HIS A 432 -7.89 13.62 10.58
C HIS A 432 -7.77 12.33 9.78
N SER A 433 -8.79 11.48 9.84
CA SER A 433 -8.83 10.20 9.13
C SER A 433 -10.25 9.82 8.74
N PHE A 434 -10.41 9.22 7.57
CA PHE A 434 -11.67 8.63 7.14
C PHE A 434 -11.42 7.39 6.27
N ASP A 435 -12.34 6.44 6.35
CA ASP A 435 -12.27 5.17 5.64
C ASP A 435 -13.61 4.85 4.96
N ARG A 436 -13.69 3.71 4.28
CA ARG A 436 -14.90 3.30 3.55
C ARG A 436 -16.12 3.21 4.47
N ALA A 437 -15.96 2.63 5.66
CA ALA A 437 -17.05 2.45 6.62
C ALA A 437 -17.57 3.79 7.15
N TYR A 438 -16.67 4.74 7.40
CA TYR A 438 -16.99 6.11 7.79
C TYR A 438 -17.80 6.83 6.70
N VAL A 439 -17.32 6.80 5.45
CA VAL A 439 -18.01 7.45 4.31
C VAL A 439 -19.39 6.83 4.09
N ASN A 440 -19.49 5.50 4.11
CA ASN A 440 -20.74 4.78 3.97
C ASN A 440 -21.76 5.17 5.05
N THR A 441 -21.33 5.27 6.30
CA THR A 441 -22.19 5.66 7.41
C THR A 441 -22.63 7.12 7.28
N LEU A 442 -21.69 8.02 6.95
CA LEU A 442 -21.95 9.46 6.86
C LEU A 442 -22.89 9.81 5.70
N LEU A 443 -22.70 9.20 4.54
CA LEU A 443 -23.45 9.47 3.32
C LEU A 443 -24.64 8.52 3.11
N ASN A 444 -24.84 7.56 4.03
CA ASN A 444 -25.86 6.51 3.94
C ASN A 444 -25.76 5.70 2.63
N ARG A 445 -24.56 5.14 2.39
CA ARG A 445 -24.20 4.34 1.21
C ARG A 445 -23.48 3.04 1.62
N ASP A 446 -23.19 2.17 0.66
CA ASP A 446 -22.44 0.92 0.86
C ASP A 446 -21.26 0.74 -0.12
N ASP A 447 -21.03 1.71 -1.01
CA ASP A 447 -20.08 1.65 -2.13
C ASP A 447 -18.75 2.36 -1.86
N GLY A 448 -18.63 3.10 -0.76
CA GLY A 448 -17.45 3.89 -0.38
C GLY A 448 -17.23 5.13 -1.25
N ARG A 449 -18.25 5.58 -1.98
CA ARG A 449 -18.12 6.67 -2.95
C ARG A 449 -18.41 8.03 -2.33
N VAL A 450 -17.58 9.00 -2.70
CA VAL A 450 -17.88 10.43 -2.59
C VAL A 450 -18.12 10.90 -4.01
N GLU A 451 -19.39 11.06 -4.38
CA GLU A 451 -19.83 11.17 -5.78
C GLU A 451 -20.04 12.63 -6.21
N THR A 452 -20.45 13.48 -5.29
CA THR A 452 -20.77 14.90 -5.54
C THR A 452 -19.95 15.85 -4.66
N ALA A 453 -19.85 17.11 -5.08
CA ALA A 453 -19.22 18.15 -4.26
C ALA A 453 -19.92 18.31 -2.90
N ASP A 454 -21.25 18.15 -2.85
CA ASP A 454 -22.02 18.19 -1.59
C ASP A 454 -21.69 17.02 -0.64
N ASP A 455 -21.43 15.82 -1.18
CA ASP A 455 -20.95 14.67 -0.39
C ASP A 455 -19.61 15.00 0.26
N MET A 456 -18.69 15.60 -0.51
CA MET A 456 -17.37 15.99 -0.03
C MET A 456 -17.44 17.14 0.97
N VAL A 457 -18.33 18.11 0.79
CA VAL A 457 -18.60 19.16 1.79
C VAL A 457 -19.07 18.53 3.10
N THR A 458 -19.98 17.55 3.04
CA THR A 458 -20.47 16.84 4.22
C THR A 458 -19.34 16.10 4.93
N LEU A 459 -18.47 15.41 4.18
CA LEU A 459 -17.30 14.72 4.69
C LEU A 459 -16.27 15.67 5.34
N LEU A 460 -15.92 16.77 4.68
CA LEU A 460 -14.96 17.72 5.23
C LEU A 460 -15.50 18.41 6.50
N LYS A 461 -16.79 18.76 6.54
CA LYS A 461 -17.41 19.32 7.74
C LYS A 461 -17.40 18.34 8.91
N SER A 462 -17.74 17.07 8.66
CA SER A 462 -17.78 16.06 9.73
C SER A 462 -16.40 15.79 10.36
N LEU A 463 -15.33 16.06 9.61
CA LEU A 463 -13.95 15.92 10.08
C LEU A 463 -13.43 17.21 10.73
N LEU A 464 -13.68 18.37 10.12
CA LEU A 464 -12.97 19.61 10.46
C LEU A 464 -13.74 20.56 11.40
N ASP A 465 -15.08 20.57 11.43
CA ASP A 465 -15.87 21.58 12.16
C ASP A 465 -15.72 21.51 13.68
N ALA A 466 -15.28 20.36 14.21
CA ALA A 466 -15.02 20.16 15.63
C ALA A 466 -13.80 20.95 16.09
N ASP A 467 -12.76 21.00 15.24
CA ASP A 467 -11.46 21.61 15.56
C ASP A 467 -11.34 23.04 15.01
N TRP A 468 -12.02 23.34 13.90
CA TRP A 468 -11.85 24.58 13.15
C TRP A 468 -13.17 25.28 12.85
N LYS A 469 -13.15 26.60 12.76
CA LYS A 469 -14.28 27.41 12.29
C LYS A 469 -14.08 27.73 10.82
N LEU A 470 -14.76 26.96 9.97
CA LEU A 470 -14.60 26.98 8.53
C LEU A 470 -15.94 27.23 7.84
N VAL A 471 -15.87 27.88 6.68
CA VAL A 471 -16.94 27.88 5.68
C VAL A 471 -16.53 26.90 4.59
N ILE A 472 -17.25 25.77 4.51
CA ILE A 472 -17.08 24.74 3.49
C ILE A 472 -18.38 24.64 2.69
N GLU A 473 -18.33 24.86 1.39
CA GLU A 473 -19.50 24.88 0.51
C GLU A 473 -19.18 24.44 -0.91
N ALA A 474 -20.15 23.79 -1.55
CA ALA A 474 -20.07 23.46 -2.97
C ALA A 474 -20.40 24.72 -3.78
N ALA A 475 -19.41 25.28 -4.47
CA ALA A 475 -19.60 26.43 -5.35
C ALA A 475 -20.16 26.01 -6.72
N SER A 476 -19.80 24.81 -7.18
CA SER A 476 -20.34 24.16 -8.37
C SER A 476 -20.22 22.63 -8.22
N PRO A 477 -20.74 21.82 -9.16
CA PRO A 477 -20.57 20.37 -9.11
C PRO A 477 -19.10 19.89 -9.04
N ASN A 478 -18.14 20.73 -9.48
CA ASN A 478 -16.72 20.40 -9.54
C ASN A 478 -15.85 21.33 -8.67
N GLU A 479 -16.43 22.27 -7.93
CA GLU A 479 -15.65 23.22 -7.12
C GLU A 479 -16.20 23.29 -5.70
N ILE A 480 -15.31 23.11 -4.73
CA ILE A 480 -15.60 23.28 -3.31
C ILE A 480 -14.78 24.46 -2.80
N ILE A 481 -15.43 25.40 -2.12
CA ILE A 481 -14.76 26.45 -1.37
C ILE A 481 -14.54 25.95 0.05
N ILE A 482 -13.30 26.07 0.52
CA ILE A 482 -12.95 25.95 1.93
C ILE A 482 -12.22 27.22 2.35
N LYS A 483 -12.71 27.91 3.37
CA LYS A 483 -12.06 29.10 3.92
C LYS A 483 -12.27 29.19 5.43
N SER A 484 -11.36 29.87 6.13
CA SER A 484 -11.63 30.24 7.52
C SER A 484 -12.88 31.10 7.60
N ASP A 485 -13.69 30.86 8.63
CA ASP A 485 -14.92 31.64 8.84
C ASP A 485 -14.52 33.09 9.19
N PRO A 486 -14.84 34.08 8.34
CA PRO A 486 -14.42 35.46 8.54
C PRO A 486 -14.93 36.11 9.84
N ASP A 487 -16.02 35.59 10.42
CA ASP A 487 -16.57 36.08 11.68
C ASP A 487 -15.74 35.62 12.90
N PHE A 488 -14.98 34.53 12.75
CA PHE A 488 -14.11 33.98 13.79
C PHE A 488 -12.63 34.28 13.57
N ASP A 489 -12.18 34.23 12.32
CA ASP A 489 -10.79 34.43 11.92
C ASP A 489 -10.71 35.49 10.83
N ARG A 490 -10.04 36.60 11.18
CA ARG A 490 -10.01 37.79 10.36
C ARG A 490 -8.58 38.21 10.07
N GLU A 491 -7.91 37.40 9.26
CA GLU A 491 -6.58 37.71 8.71
C GLU A 491 -6.66 37.88 7.19
N THR A 492 -5.84 38.79 6.65
CA THR A 492 -5.69 39.01 5.20
C THR A 492 -4.21 39.09 4.85
N GLY A 493 -3.84 38.87 3.58
CA GLY A 493 -2.44 38.96 3.17
C GLY A 493 -1.55 37.98 3.90
N TYR A 494 -0.43 38.46 4.46
CA TYR A 494 0.66 37.67 5.05
C TYR A 494 0.27 36.80 6.25
N GLY A 495 -0.68 37.22 7.08
CA GLY A 495 -1.16 36.41 8.20
C GLY A 495 -1.93 35.15 7.75
N SER A 496 -2.69 35.28 6.66
CA SER A 496 -3.68 34.28 6.26
C SER A 496 -3.07 33.08 5.52
N SER A 497 -3.32 31.85 5.99
CA SER A 497 -2.94 30.61 5.30
C SER A 497 -3.89 29.46 5.59
N LEU A 498 -3.94 28.49 4.68
CA LEU A 498 -4.70 27.26 4.83
C LEU A 498 -3.91 26.12 4.21
N ALA A 499 -3.77 25.01 4.91
CA ALA A 499 -3.01 23.88 4.39
C ALA A 499 -3.61 22.52 4.78
N PHE A 500 -3.84 21.69 3.78
CA PHE A 500 -3.77 20.24 3.96
C PHE A 500 -2.30 19.82 3.95
N SER A 501 -1.94 18.81 4.75
CA SER A 501 -0.58 18.26 4.80
C SER A 501 -0.59 16.80 5.26
N ASN A 502 0.53 16.10 5.11
CA ASN A 502 0.73 14.71 5.50
C ASN A 502 -0.39 13.78 5.04
N ILE A 503 -0.88 13.95 3.81
CA ILE A 503 -1.94 13.10 3.25
C ILE A 503 -1.34 11.72 2.94
N ARG A 504 -1.88 10.67 3.55
CA ARG A 504 -1.45 9.26 3.39
C ARG A 504 -2.67 8.39 3.13
N VAL A 505 -2.51 7.43 2.23
CA VAL A 505 -3.52 6.40 1.96
C VAL A 505 -2.93 5.06 2.36
N ASN A 506 -3.66 4.25 3.12
CA ASN A 506 -3.12 3.01 3.71
C ASN A 506 -2.63 1.97 2.68
N ILE A 507 -3.11 2.05 1.44
CA ILE A 507 -2.68 1.16 0.35
C ILE A 507 -1.57 1.75 -0.52
N GLU A 508 -1.27 3.05 -0.41
CA GLU A 508 -0.21 3.69 -1.20
C GLU A 508 1.19 3.36 -0.63
N PRO A 509 2.22 3.17 -1.47
CA PRO A 509 2.19 3.30 -2.93
C PRO A 509 1.55 2.09 -3.63
N ILE A 510 0.71 2.36 -4.63
CA ILE A 510 0.12 1.36 -5.54
C ILE A 510 0.57 1.58 -6.98
N PRO A 511 0.58 0.53 -7.82
CA PRO A 511 0.68 0.63 -9.27
C PRO A 511 -0.40 1.56 -9.86
N SER A 512 -0.01 2.76 -10.31
CA SER A 512 -0.91 3.69 -11.03
C SER A 512 -0.97 3.41 -12.54
N LEU A 513 -0.09 2.56 -13.06
CA LEU A 513 0.01 2.19 -14.48
C LEU A 513 -0.13 0.69 -14.72
N ASN A 514 -0.27 0.30 -15.98
CA ASN A 514 -0.06 -1.07 -16.41
C ASN A 514 1.40 -1.25 -16.85
N PHE A 515 2.05 -2.34 -16.42
CA PHE A 515 3.43 -2.65 -16.82
C PHE A 515 3.61 -2.69 -18.34
N LEU A 516 2.59 -3.19 -19.05
CA LEU A 516 2.62 -3.30 -20.51
C LEU A 516 2.53 -1.94 -21.22
N SER A 517 2.01 -0.89 -20.57
CA SER A 517 1.86 0.44 -21.15
C SER A 517 3.09 1.34 -21.00
N ILE A 518 4.16 0.87 -20.36
CA ILE A 518 5.40 1.65 -20.22
C ILE A 518 6.03 1.91 -21.60
N ASP A 519 6.09 3.17 -22.02
CA ASP A 519 6.72 3.56 -23.28
C ASP A 519 7.68 4.75 -23.09
N VAL A 520 8.98 4.49 -23.19
CA VAL A 520 10.03 5.52 -23.06
C VAL A 520 10.33 6.24 -24.36
N ALA A 521 9.81 5.76 -25.50
CA ALA A 521 9.97 6.41 -26.79
C ALA A 521 8.88 7.46 -27.00
N GLU A 522 7.65 7.18 -26.56
CA GLU A 522 6.51 8.10 -26.60
C GLU A 522 6.57 9.14 -25.47
N HIS A 523 6.90 8.71 -24.24
CA HIS A 523 6.96 9.56 -23.05
C HIS A 523 8.38 9.57 -22.44
N PRO A 524 9.34 10.23 -23.11
CA PRO A 524 10.74 10.27 -22.69
C PRO A 524 10.98 10.99 -21.35
N GLU A 525 10.05 11.85 -20.93
CA GLU A 525 10.02 12.57 -19.66
C GLU A 525 9.65 11.65 -18.48
N SER A 526 8.82 10.63 -18.71
CA SER A 526 8.22 9.81 -17.64
C SER A 526 9.07 8.67 -17.13
N VAL A 527 10.35 8.63 -17.50
CA VAL A 527 11.28 7.54 -17.13
C VAL A 527 11.43 7.42 -15.61
N ASP A 528 11.48 8.54 -14.87
CA ASP A 528 11.60 8.52 -13.41
C ASP A 528 10.35 7.95 -12.74
N ALA A 529 9.20 8.22 -13.31
CA ALA A 529 7.94 7.67 -12.86
C ALA A 529 7.83 6.17 -13.17
N TYR A 530 8.27 5.73 -14.35
CA TYR A 530 8.35 4.30 -14.68
C TYR A 530 9.29 3.53 -13.75
N ILE A 531 10.42 4.12 -13.34
CA ILE A 531 11.33 3.52 -12.35
C ILE A 531 10.63 3.39 -10.99
N THR A 532 9.90 4.42 -10.56
CA THR A 532 9.15 4.41 -9.29
C THR A 532 8.02 3.38 -9.30
N TYR A 533 7.28 3.30 -10.41
CA TYR A 533 6.31 2.24 -10.67
C TYR A 533 6.97 0.86 -10.56
N MET A 534 8.16 0.67 -11.16
CA MET A 534 8.86 -0.62 -11.11
C MET A 534 9.32 -1.03 -9.73
N ASN A 535 9.80 -0.08 -8.91
CA ASN A 535 10.13 -0.35 -7.51
C ASN A 535 8.89 -0.81 -6.74
N THR A 536 7.75 -0.13 -6.93
CA THR A 536 6.48 -0.46 -6.26
C THR A 536 5.98 -1.83 -6.68
N ALA A 537 5.91 -2.10 -7.98
CA ALA A 537 5.43 -3.37 -8.52
C ALA A 537 6.35 -4.55 -8.12
N THR A 538 7.67 -4.35 -8.17
CA THR A 538 8.64 -5.37 -7.75
C THR A 538 8.51 -5.70 -6.26
N GLN A 539 8.34 -4.68 -5.40
CA GLN A 539 8.14 -4.91 -3.97
C GLN A 539 6.87 -5.73 -3.69
N ARG A 540 5.76 -5.40 -4.36
CA ARG A 540 4.51 -6.19 -4.23
C ARG A 540 4.70 -7.65 -4.66
N ILE A 541 5.47 -7.91 -5.72
CA ILE A 541 5.78 -9.28 -6.17
C ILE A 541 6.69 -10.01 -5.17
N ILE A 542 7.64 -9.33 -4.55
CA ILE A 542 8.48 -9.88 -3.48
C ILE A 542 7.63 -10.27 -2.27
N ASP A 543 6.67 -9.43 -1.87
CA ASP A 543 5.76 -9.71 -0.76
C ASP A 543 4.85 -10.91 -1.08
N GLY A 544 4.35 -11.00 -2.32
CA GLY A 544 3.61 -12.16 -2.83
C GLY A 544 4.43 -13.45 -2.83
N THR A 545 5.68 -13.37 -3.29
CA THR A 545 6.63 -14.49 -3.30
C THR A 545 6.94 -14.97 -1.87
N SER A 546 7.08 -14.04 -0.93
CA SER A 546 7.28 -14.34 0.49
C SER A 546 6.07 -15.07 1.09
N SER A 547 4.86 -14.63 0.72
CA SER A 547 3.60 -15.27 1.12
C SER A 547 3.48 -16.70 0.56
N LEU A 548 3.87 -16.93 -0.70
CA LEU A 548 3.98 -18.28 -1.26
C LEU A 548 5.05 -19.12 -0.56
N GLY A 549 6.19 -18.54 -0.21
CA GLY A 549 7.24 -19.23 0.55
C GLY A 549 6.77 -19.71 1.92
N ALA A 550 5.96 -18.88 2.61
CA ALA A 550 5.32 -19.25 3.86
C ALA A 550 4.27 -20.37 3.67
N LEU A 551 3.46 -20.28 2.61
CA LEU A 551 2.48 -21.32 2.25
C LEU A 551 3.16 -22.65 1.91
N ARG A 552 4.23 -22.61 1.09
CA ARG A 552 5.07 -23.77 0.76
C ARG A 552 5.59 -24.44 2.04
N SER A 553 6.21 -23.66 2.92
CA SER A 553 6.74 -24.17 4.20
C SER A 553 5.65 -24.80 5.08
N ARG A 554 4.41 -24.33 4.98
CA ARG A 554 3.26 -24.90 5.69
C ARG A 554 2.81 -26.22 5.08
N VAL A 555 2.77 -26.31 3.75
CA VAL A 555 2.47 -27.55 3.02
C VAL A 555 3.55 -28.60 3.29
N ASP A 556 4.83 -28.24 3.25
CA ASP A 556 5.95 -29.16 3.53
C ASP A 556 5.84 -29.76 4.94
N ARG A 557 5.63 -28.92 5.96
CA ARG A 557 5.41 -29.38 7.35
C ARG A 557 4.21 -30.29 7.49
N GLN A 558 3.16 -30.03 6.73
CA GLN A 558 1.94 -30.83 6.76
C GLN A 558 2.15 -32.20 6.08
N THR A 559 2.92 -32.23 4.98
CA THR A 559 3.34 -33.46 4.30
C THR A 559 4.16 -34.35 5.25
N ASP A 560 5.17 -33.79 5.92
CA ASP A 560 6.01 -34.50 6.88
C ASP A 560 5.20 -35.07 8.07
N PHE A 561 4.24 -34.29 8.57
CA PHE A 561 3.35 -34.73 9.63
C PHE A 561 2.46 -35.90 9.20
N VAL A 562 1.83 -35.80 8.02
CA VAL A 562 0.97 -36.87 7.48
C VAL A 562 1.79 -38.13 7.23
N GLN A 563 2.99 -38.02 6.68
CA GLN A 563 3.92 -39.14 6.50
C GLN A 563 4.25 -39.81 7.85
N SER A 564 4.62 -39.02 8.85
CA SER A 564 4.93 -39.52 10.19
C SER A 564 3.74 -40.23 10.85
N LEU A 565 2.51 -39.71 10.67
CA LEU A 565 1.29 -40.38 11.14
C LEU A 565 1.04 -41.70 10.43
N MET A 566 1.24 -41.76 9.11
CA MET A 566 1.09 -43.01 8.35
C MET A 566 2.08 -44.08 8.82
N ASP A 567 3.33 -43.69 9.08
CA ASP A 567 4.39 -44.60 9.57
C ASP A 567 4.09 -45.11 10.99
N ALA A 568 3.63 -44.21 11.87
CA ALA A 568 3.21 -44.56 13.22
C ALA A 568 2.00 -45.51 13.22
N ASN A 569 1.01 -45.26 12.37
CA ASN A 569 -0.13 -46.15 12.19
C ASN A 569 0.27 -47.50 11.62
N THR A 570 1.17 -47.53 10.63
CA THR A 570 1.68 -48.78 10.04
C THR A 570 2.38 -49.63 11.11
N SER A 571 3.23 -48.99 11.92
CA SER A 571 3.90 -49.65 13.04
C SER A 571 2.89 -50.12 14.10
N GLY A 572 1.91 -49.28 14.46
CA GLY A 572 0.86 -49.60 15.41
C GLY A 572 0.00 -50.79 14.96
N ILE A 573 -0.43 -50.81 13.69
CA ILE A 573 -1.12 -51.95 13.08
C ILE A 573 -0.26 -53.20 13.24
N GLY A 574 1.02 -53.13 12.88
CA GLY A 574 1.93 -54.26 12.97
C GLY A 574 2.05 -54.83 14.38
N THR A 575 2.17 -53.98 15.40
CA THR A 575 2.22 -54.44 16.80
C THR A 575 0.94 -55.15 17.27
N LEU A 576 -0.21 -54.81 16.69
CA LEU A 576 -1.49 -55.41 17.07
C LEU A 576 -1.69 -56.76 16.37
N VAL A 577 -1.39 -56.83 15.07
CA VAL A 577 -1.84 -57.94 14.21
C VAL A 577 -0.74 -58.81 13.64
N ASP A 578 0.52 -58.37 13.61
CA ASP A 578 1.59 -59.13 12.96
C ASP A 578 2.03 -60.32 13.84
N ALA A 579 2.40 -61.40 13.16
CA ALA A 579 3.00 -62.57 13.80
C ALA A 579 4.52 -62.38 13.96
N ASP A 580 5.05 -62.69 15.14
CA ASP A 580 6.50 -62.80 15.32
C ASP A 580 6.98 -64.09 14.64
N MET A 581 7.57 -63.95 13.46
CA MET A 581 8.01 -65.08 12.64
C MET A 581 9.05 -65.96 13.35
N ASN A 582 9.85 -65.42 14.27
CA ASN A 582 10.81 -66.22 15.03
C ASN A 582 10.11 -67.09 16.08
N HIS A 583 9.15 -66.50 16.78
CA HIS A 583 8.32 -67.22 17.75
C HIS A 583 7.46 -68.28 17.06
N GLU A 584 6.71 -67.89 16.02
CA GLU A 584 5.82 -68.81 15.30
C GLU A 584 6.61 -69.93 14.61
N SER A 585 7.78 -69.65 14.02
CA SER A 585 8.65 -70.69 13.45
C SER A 585 9.16 -71.69 14.50
N THR A 586 9.47 -71.22 15.70
CA THR A 586 9.91 -72.07 16.81
C THR A 586 8.75 -72.92 17.33
N ARG A 587 7.57 -72.30 17.46
CA ARG A 587 6.32 -72.95 17.84
C ARG A 587 5.90 -74.02 16.83
N LEU A 588 6.01 -73.74 15.53
CA LEU A 588 5.71 -74.70 14.46
C LEU A 588 6.56 -75.95 14.60
N LYS A 589 7.87 -75.80 14.79
CA LYS A 589 8.79 -76.92 14.99
C LYS A 589 8.44 -77.71 16.25
N ALA A 590 8.13 -77.03 17.36
CA ALA A 590 7.72 -77.69 18.60
C ALA A 590 6.41 -78.48 18.41
N LEU A 591 5.41 -77.91 17.74
CA LEU A 591 4.13 -78.57 17.45
C LEU A 591 4.31 -79.77 16.51
N GLN A 592 5.17 -79.68 15.50
CA GLN A 592 5.52 -80.81 14.64
C GLN A 592 6.14 -81.97 15.45
N VAL A 593 7.05 -81.68 16.37
CA VAL A 593 7.63 -82.68 17.27
C VAL A 593 6.57 -83.27 18.21
N GLN A 594 5.71 -82.44 18.80
CA GLN A 594 4.61 -82.89 19.66
C GLN A 594 3.58 -83.74 18.92
N GLN A 595 3.27 -83.42 17.66
CA GLN A 595 2.40 -84.21 16.80
C GLN A 595 3.02 -85.59 16.55
N GLN A 596 4.31 -85.66 16.23
CA GLN A 596 5.03 -86.92 16.05
C GLN A 596 5.02 -87.79 17.32
N LEU A 597 5.28 -87.19 18.49
CA LEU A 597 5.20 -87.88 19.79
C LEU A 597 3.77 -88.32 20.13
N SER A 598 2.75 -87.54 19.77
CA SER A 598 1.35 -87.89 20.00
C SER A 598 0.87 -89.02 19.09
N ILE A 599 1.36 -89.08 17.86
CA ILE A 599 1.16 -90.23 16.95
C ILE A 599 1.79 -91.49 17.56
N GLN A 600 3.02 -91.39 18.10
CA GLN A 600 3.68 -92.49 18.81
C GLN A 600 2.90 -92.90 20.07
N ALA A 601 2.44 -91.95 20.88
CA ALA A 601 1.64 -92.22 22.07
C ALA A 601 0.30 -92.88 21.73
N LEU A 602 -0.36 -92.47 20.65
CA LEU A 602 -1.57 -93.11 20.12
C LEU A 602 -1.28 -94.54 19.65
N GLN A 603 -0.14 -94.77 18.99
CA GLN A 603 0.31 -96.13 18.62
C GLN A 603 0.58 -97.00 19.84
N ILE A 604 1.21 -96.47 20.90
CA ILE A 604 1.47 -97.16 22.17
C ILE A 604 0.17 -97.45 22.93
N ALA A 605 -0.76 -96.49 23.01
CA ALA A 605 -2.06 -96.68 23.64
C ALA A 605 -2.92 -97.74 22.91
N ASN A 606 -2.76 -97.85 21.59
CA ASN A 606 -3.38 -98.92 20.80
C ASN A 606 -2.68 -100.27 20.98
N SER A 607 -1.34 -100.32 21.12
CA SER A 607 -0.61 -101.57 21.31
C SER A 607 -0.76 -102.16 22.72
N GLN A 608 -0.85 -101.32 23.76
CA GLN A 608 -1.13 -101.79 25.14
C GLN A 608 -2.50 -102.49 25.24
N GLN A 609 -3.51 -101.99 24.52
CA GLN A 609 -4.83 -102.63 24.46
C GLN A 609 -4.76 -103.99 23.74
N GLN A 610 -3.93 -104.12 22.71
CA GLN A 610 -3.67 -105.40 22.01
C GLN A 610 -2.95 -106.40 22.92
N SER A 611 -1.99 -105.97 23.74
CA SER A 611 -1.32 -106.83 24.73
C SER A 611 -2.27 -107.31 25.83
N ILE A 612 -3.24 -106.49 26.24
CA ILE A 612 -4.29 -106.91 27.19
C ILE A 612 -5.26 -107.90 26.54
N LEU A 613 -5.65 -107.70 25.27
CA LEU A 613 -6.45 -108.67 24.50
C LEU A 613 -5.75 -110.03 24.35
N GLN A 614 -4.41 -110.06 24.29
CA GLN A 614 -3.62 -111.30 24.27
C GLN A 614 -3.60 -112.06 25.61
N LEU A 615 -3.93 -111.41 26.74
CA LEU A 615 -4.03 -112.05 28.06
C LEU A 615 -5.40 -112.68 28.34
N PHE A 616 -6.40 -112.40 27.49
CA PHE A 616 -7.76 -112.95 27.58
C PHE A 616 -8.09 -113.99 26.48
N ASN A 617 -7.11 -114.32 25.64
CA ASN A 617 -7.05 -115.55 24.85
C ASN A 617 -6.09 -116.54 25.53
#